data_AF-A0A4Q5QKX5-F1
#
_entry.id   AF-A0A4Q5QKX5-F1
#
_cell.length_a   1.000
_cell.length_b   1.000
_cell.length_c   1.000
_cell.angle_alpha   90.00
_cell.angle_beta   90.00
_cell.angle_gamma   90.00
#
_symmetry.space_group_name_H-M   'P 1'
#
loop_
_entity.id
_entity.type
_entity.pdbx_description
1 polymer ?
#
loop_
_entity_poly.entity_id
_entity_poly.type
_entity_poly.pdbx_seq_one_letter_code
_entity_poly.pdbx_strand_id
1 'polypeptide(L)'
;MLRCLLGALLLALPGALRAQSLRFILRDSTSRQPLIGASVGVPGTGVGGTTDASGAVQLTPAPALGTRLRVEALGYTPRTVAAPAPGGAPTTLLLAPSAAEIDEVVVTATRTNSRIEDQPERVEVLGEEEMQEENGIKPGNIASLLGDIAGTQIQPTSPTTGNADLRIQGLQGQYSQILRDGLPLYGGFAGSFGILSVPPLDLRQIELLKGSNSTLFGGGAIAGLVNLVSKTPTLGTPQFTATLNQTTLRETNLNGFAAQRGLVERGRE
;
A
#
# COMPACT_ATOMS: atom_id res chain seq x y z
N MET A 1 51.06 6.27 -69.49
CA MET A 1 51.39 6.38 -68.04
C MET A 1 50.29 7.10 -67.26
N LEU A 2 49.01 6.69 -67.39
CA LEU A 2 47.89 7.39 -66.74
C LEU A 2 46.71 6.45 -66.47
N ARG A 3 46.98 5.28 -65.88
CA ARG A 3 45.92 4.32 -65.50
C ARG A 3 46.08 3.71 -64.11
N CYS A 4 47.13 4.06 -63.36
CA CYS A 4 47.38 3.50 -62.02
C CYS A 4 47.10 4.47 -60.86
N LEU A 5 46.63 5.69 -61.10
CA LEU A 5 46.47 6.73 -60.06
C LEU A 5 45.04 6.90 -59.52
N LEU A 6 44.04 6.21 -60.09
CA LEU A 6 42.64 6.34 -59.66
C LEU A 6 42.15 5.25 -58.69
N GLY A 7 42.98 4.27 -58.36
CA GLY A 7 42.59 3.11 -57.52
C GLY A 7 42.91 3.23 -56.03
N ALA A 8 43.56 4.31 -55.59
CA ALA A 8 44.11 4.42 -54.23
C ALA A 8 43.43 5.48 -53.33
N LEU A 9 42.37 6.15 -53.80
CA LEU A 9 41.67 7.22 -53.05
C LEU A 9 40.25 6.83 -52.61
N LEU A 10 40.03 5.55 -52.30
CA LEU A 10 38.73 5.08 -51.79
C LEU A 10 38.88 4.16 -50.56
N LEU A 11 39.87 4.43 -49.70
CA LEU A 11 40.19 3.55 -48.57
C LEU A 11 40.63 4.27 -47.29
N ALA A 12 40.08 5.45 -47.01
CA ALA A 12 40.31 6.12 -45.72
C ALA A 12 39.16 7.07 -45.32
N LEU A 13 38.00 6.49 -44.99
CA LEU A 13 37.15 7.06 -43.95
C LEU A 13 36.69 5.91 -43.06
N PRO A 14 37.48 5.52 -42.03
CA PRO A 14 36.87 4.90 -40.87
C PRO A 14 35.95 5.97 -40.29
N GLY A 15 34.66 5.90 -40.63
CA GLY A 15 33.64 6.66 -39.94
C GLY A 15 33.78 6.33 -38.47
N ALA A 16 34.32 7.28 -37.69
CA ALA A 16 34.41 7.14 -36.26
C ALA A 16 32.98 7.04 -35.74
N LEU A 17 32.49 5.81 -35.60
CA LEU A 17 31.43 5.45 -34.67
C LEU A 17 31.95 5.85 -33.30
N ARG A 18 31.85 7.14 -32.97
CA ARG A 18 32.05 7.60 -31.61
C ARG A 18 30.99 6.87 -30.81
N ALA A 19 31.42 5.95 -29.95
CA ALA A 19 30.59 5.43 -28.88
C ALA A 19 30.14 6.66 -28.07
N GLN A 20 28.95 7.17 -28.41
CA GLN A 20 28.34 8.25 -27.65
C GLN A 20 28.04 7.68 -26.28
N SER A 21 28.39 8.42 -25.25
CA SER A 21 28.12 8.05 -23.88
C SER A 21 27.28 9.13 -23.23
N LEU A 22 26.36 8.72 -22.37
CA LEU A 22 25.47 9.61 -21.65
C LEU A 22 25.85 9.56 -20.17
N ARG A 23 26.11 10.72 -19.56
CA ARG A 23 26.49 10.80 -18.15
C ARG A 23 25.35 11.38 -17.31
N PHE A 24 25.02 10.71 -16.24
CA PHE A 24 24.09 11.18 -15.22
C PHE A 24 24.78 11.28 -13.87
N ILE A 25 24.26 12.19 -13.04
CA ILE A 25 24.60 12.27 -11.62
C ILE A 25 23.30 12.14 -10.84
N LEU A 26 23.16 11.07 -10.06
CA LEU A 26 21.97 10.84 -9.25
C LEU A 26 22.20 11.40 -7.85
N ARG A 27 21.20 12.13 -7.36
CA ARG A 27 21.20 12.73 -6.03
C ARG A 27 19.85 12.52 -5.36
N ASP A 28 19.89 12.51 -4.04
CA ASP A 28 18.70 12.58 -3.20
C ASP A 28 18.01 13.95 -3.38
N SER A 29 16.69 13.97 -3.54
CA SER A 29 15.91 15.21 -3.67
C SER A 29 15.92 16.08 -2.41
N THR A 30 16.02 15.46 -1.24
CA THR A 30 15.94 16.07 0.09
C THR A 30 17.33 16.44 0.59
N SER A 31 18.22 15.46 0.72
CA SER A 31 19.56 15.68 1.30
C SER A 31 20.56 16.27 0.30
N ARG A 32 20.25 16.23 -1.01
CA ARG A 32 21.15 16.60 -2.14
C ARG A 32 22.46 15.81 -2.18
N GLN A 33 22.58 14.74 -1.40
CA GLN A 33 23.74 13.86 -1.39
C GLN A 33 23.75 12.95 -2.63
N PRO A 34 24.93 12.57 -3.13
CA PRO A 34 25.04 11.63 -4.25
C PRO A 34 24.53 10.24 -3.86
N LEU A 35 23.78 9.60 -4.76
CA LEU A 35 23.24 8.26 -4.55
C LEU A 35 24.18 7.20 -5.11
N ILE A 36 24.75 6.37 -4.23
CA ILE A 36 25.67 5.29 -4.58
C ILE A 36 24.87 4.00 -4.83
N GLY A 37 25.23 3.23 -5.86
CA GLY A 37 24.60 1.93 -6.14
C GLY A 37 23.19 1.99 -6.73
N ALA A 38 22.74 3.15 -7.19
CA ALA A 38 21.50 3.30 -7.93
C ALA A 38 21.65 2.75 -9.35
N SER A 39 20.65 2.03 -9.86
CA SER A 39 20.62 1.48 -11.20
C SER A 39 19.91 2.42 -12.17
N VAL A 40 20.51 2.63 -13.33
CA VAL A 40 19.90 3.34 -14.46
C VAL A 40 19.91 2.42 -15.65
N GLY A 41 18.75 2.14 -16.24
CA GLY A 41 18.66 1.26 -17.39
C GLY A 41 17.52 1.63 -18.33
N VAL A 42 17.64 1.21 -19.58
CA VAL A 42 16.54 1.26 -20.56
C VAL A 42 15.76 -0.06 -20.44
N PRO A 43 14.46 -0.02 -20.06
CA PRO A 43 13.65 -1.23 -19.92
C PRO A 43 13.63 -2.06 -21.21
N GLY A 44 13.85 -3.37 -21.09
CA GLY A 44 13.85 -4.30 -22.22
C GLY A 44 15.13 -4.32 -23.05
N THR A 45 16.16 -3.57 -22.66
CA THR A 45 17.50 -3.66 -23.27
C THR A 45 18.54 -4.02 -22.21
N GLY A 46 19.67 -4.61 -22.62
CA GLY A 46 20.83 -4.82 -21.75
C GLY A 46 21.64 -3.55 -21.48
N VAL A 47 21.17 -2.37 -21.90
CA VAL A 47 21.88 -1.10 -21.75
C VAL A 47 21.51 -0.48 -20.40
N GLY A 48 22.46 -0.49 -19.48
CA GLY A 48 22.31 0.08 -18.14
C GLY A 48 23.65 0.26 -17.45
N GLY A 49 23.61 0.87 -16.27
CA GLY A 49 24.77 1.06 -15.42
C GLY A 49 24.36 1.35 -13.98
N THR A 50 25.32 1.25 -13.08
CA THR A 50 25.16 1.57 -11.66
C THR A 50 25.95 2.84 -11.31
N THR A 51 25.48 3.59 -10.32
CA THR A 51 26.17 4.80 -9.87
C THR A 51 27.36 4.49 -8.97
N ASP A 52 28.42 5.28 -9.13
CA ASP A 52 29.63 5.23 -8.30
C ASP A 52 29.49 6.02 -6.98
N ALA A 53 30.59 6.13 -6.23
CA ALA A 53 30.65 6.88 -4.97
C ALA A 53 30.32 8.39 -5.10
N SER A 54 30.44 8.95 -6.30
CA SER A 54 30.07 10.34 -6.61
C SER A 54 28.63 10.49 -7.12
N GLY A 55 27.89 9.37 -7.19
CA GLY A 55 26.54 9.31 -7.76
C GLY A 55 26.52 9.35 -9.29
N ALA A 56 27.69 9.25 -9.95
CA ALA A 56 27.78 9.34 -11.40
C ALA A 56 27.58 7.96 -12.04
N VAL A 57 26.88 7.93 -13.18
CA VAL A 57 26.73 6.74 -14.02
C VAL A 57 26.90 7.12 -15.49
N GLN A 58 27.58 6.26 -16.24
CA GLN A 58 27.80 6.42 -17.67
C GLN A 58 27.15 5.27 -18.43
N LEU A 59 26.19 5.58 -19.31
CA LEU A 59 25.57 4.60 -20.19
C LEU A 59 26.32 4.53 -21.51
N THR A 60 26.81 3.33 -21.86
CA THR A 60 27.46 3.04 -23.14
C THR A 60 26.90 1.72 -23.69
N PRO A 61 26.29 1.71 -24.89
CA PRO A 61 26.06 2.84 -25.80
C PRO A 61 25.04 3.85 -25.26
N ALA A 62 25.13 5.12 -25.69
CA ALA A 62 24.15 6.13 -25.31
C ALA A 62 22.77 5.79 -25.90
N PRO A 63 21.71 5.80 -25.07
CA PRO A 63 20.35 5.62 -25.56
C PRO A 63 19.92 6.76 -26.49
N ALA A 64 18.99 6.47 -27.39
CA ALA A 64 18.44 7.48 -28.29
C ALA A 64 17.70 8.58 -27.51
N LEU A 65 17.69 9.80 -28.05
CA LEU A 65 16.96 10.93 -27.48
C LEU A 65 15.49 10.56 -27.24
N GLY A 66 14.98 10.84 -26.04
CA GLY A 66 13.58 10.56 -25.67
C GLY A 66 13.30 9.13 -25.19
N THR A 67 14.30 8.25 -25.17
CA THR A 67 14.14 6.89 -24.62
C THR A 67 13.80 6.95 -23.13
N ARG A 68 12.84 6.15 -22.67
CA ARG A 68 12.47 6.07 -21.25
C ARG A 68 13.53 5.31 -20.47
N LEU A 69 14.23 6.00 -19.58
CA LEU A 69 15.18 5.43 -18.62
C LEU A 69 14.47 5.18 -17.31
N ARG A 70 14.57 3.96 -16.80
CA ARG A 70 14.11 3.59 -15.47
C ARG A 70 15.29 3.72 -14.51
N VAL A 71 15.05 4.45 -13.42
CA VAL A 71 16.04 4.71 -12.39
C VAL A 71 15.52 4.16 -11.07
N GLU A 72 16.33 3.33 -10.42
CA GLU A 72 15.96 2.66 -9.19
C GLU A 72 17.12 2.73 -8.18
N ALA A 73 16.78 2.87 -6.91
CA ALA A 73 17.74 2.76 -5.83
C ALA A 73 17.03 2.16 -4.61
N LEU A 74 17.77 1.44 -3.77
CA LEU A 74 17.23 0.88 -2.54
C LEU A 74 16.74 2.00 -1.63
N GLY A 75 15.47 1.97 -1.24
CA GLY A 75 14.84 3.00 -0.42
C GLY A 75 14.45 4.27 -1.19
N TYR A 76 14.32 4.22 -2.52
CA TYR A 76 13.89 5.36 -3.35
C TYR A 76 12.74 4.96 -4.30
N THR A 77 11.83 5.91 -4.56
CA THR A 77 10.71 5.65 -5.48
C THR A 77 11.24 5.55 -6.92
N PRO A 78 10.95 4.45 -7.66
CA PRO A 78 11.39 4.30 -9.03
C PRO A 78 10.92 5.45 -9.91
N ARG A 79 11.84 6.03 -10.68
CA ARG A 79 11.53 7.18 -11.55
C ARG A 79 11.83 6.84 -13.00
N THR A 80 10.90 7.18 -13.89
CA THR A 80 11.12 7.09 -15.34
C THR A 80 11.41 8.48 -15.90
N VAL A 81 12.52 8.63 -16.62
CA VAL A 81 12.96 9.91 -17.21
C VAL A 81 13.30 9.73 -18.68
N ALA A 82 13.05 10.76 -19.50
CA ALA A 82 13.45 10.74 -20.90
C ALA A 82 14.96 10.98 -21.02
N ALA A 83 15.65 10.18 -21.84
CA ALA A 83 17.07 10.34 -22.11
C ALA A 83 17.34 11.68 -22.85
N PRO A 84 18.21 12.55 -22.32
CA PRO A 84 18.63 13.77 -23.03
C PRO A 84 19.55 13.46 -24.21
N ALA A 85 19.87 14.48 -25.01
CA ALA A 85 20.73 14.35 -26.18
C ALA A 85 22.14 13.83 -25.79
N PRO A 86 22.69 12.82 -26.49
CA PRO A 86 24.03 12.32 -26.23
C PRO A 86 25.12 13.37 -26.45
N GLY A 87 26.18 13.35 -25.61
CA GLY A 87 27.34 14.24 -25.76
C GLY A 87 27.26 15.59 -25.04
N GLY A 88 26.22 15.83 -24.24
CA GLY A 88 26.08 17.02 -23.39
C GLY A 88 26.77 16.94 -22.02
N ALA A 89 26.64 18.02 -21.25
CA ALA A 89 27.05 18.08 -19.84
C ALA A 89 26.31 17.04 -18.98
N PRO A 90 26.89 16.58 -17.85
CA PRO A 90 26.26 15.57 -16.99
C PRO A 90 24.90 16.08 -16.48
N THR A 91 23.85 15.29 -16.72
CA THR A 91 22.50 15.64 -16.28
C THR A 91 22.28 15.18 -14.84
N THR A 92 21.85 16.08 -13.97
CA THR A 92 21.55 15.73 -12.57
C THR A 92 20.12 15.20 -12.47
N LEU A 93 19.95 14.00 -11.92
CA LEU A 93 18.68 13.35 -11.65
C LEU A 93 18.44 13.30 -10.15
N LEU A 94 17.27 13.78 -9.73
CA LEU A 94 16.85 13.76 -8.33
C LEU A 94 15.88 12.60 -8.11
N LEU A 95 16.20 11.72 -7.16
CA LEU A 95 15.29 10.67 -6.70
C LEU A 95 14.74 11.05 -5.33
N ALA A 96 13.43 10.88 -5.17
CA ALA A 96 12.78 11.01 -3.88
C ALA A 96 13.02 9.75 -3.05
N PRO A 97 13.48 9.87 -1.79
CA PRO A 97 13.47 8.74 -0.87
C PRO A 97 12.07 8.13 -0.86
N SER A 98 12.00 6.82 -1.08
CA SER A 98 10.82 6.05 -0.75
C SER A 98 10.86 6.02 0.76
N ALA A 99 9.97 6.79 1.40
CA ALA A 99 9.43 6.24 2.63
C ALA A 99 8.93 4.86 2.23
N ALA A 100 9.56 3.80 2.72
CA ALA A 100 8.75 2.63 2.98
C ALA A 100 7.67 3.20 3.89
N GLU A 101 6.45 3.35 3.36
CA GLU A 101 5.29 3.65 4.18
C GLU A 101 5.17 2.44 5.09
N ILE A 102 5.90 2.46 6.20
CA ILE A 102 5.51 1.71 7.38
C ILE A 102 4.25 2.44 7.77
N ASP A 103 3.12 1.92 7.29
CA ASP A 103 1.82 2.40 7.71
C ASP A 103 1.79 2.27 9.23
N GLU A 104 1.89 3.42 9.87
CA GLU A 104 1.76 3.51 11.31
C GLU A 104 0.37 3.01 11.67
N VAL A 105 0.33 1.89 12.38
CA VAL A 105 -0.93 1.33 12.86
C VAL A 105 -1.43 2.21 13.99
N VAL A 106 -2.31 3.15 13.62
CA VAL A 106 -3.00 4.03 14.56
C VAL A 106 -4.22 3.31 15.10
N VAL A 107 -4.33 3.26 16.43
CA VAL A 107 -5.50 2.73 17.13
C VAL A 107 -6.48 3.88 17.36
N THR A 108 -7.71 3.73 16.86
CA THR A 108 -8.76 4.75 16.97
C THR A 108 -9.71 4.49 18.14
N ALA A 109 -9.81 3.24 18.59
CA ALA A 109 -10.69 2.82 19.67
C ALA A 109 -10.41 3.48 21.03
N THR A 110 -9.23 4.05 21.27
CA THR A 110 -8.90 4.64 22.58
C THR A 110 -9.33 6.10 22.68
N ARG A 111 -10.03 6.63 21.65
CA ARG A 111 -10.42 8.05 21.46
C ARG A 111 -9.27 9.05 21.43
N THR A 112 -8.05 8.58 21.65
CA THR A 112 -6.79 9.24 21.37
C THR A 112 -6.18 8.48 20.20
N ASN A 113 -5.98 9.11 19.05
CA ASN A 113 -5.29 8.48 17.93
C ASN A 113 -3.81 8.28 18.31
N SER A 114 -3.50 7.17 18.97
CA SER A 114 -2.16 6.80 19.44
C SER A 114 -1.62 5.64 18.62
N ARG A 115 -0.29 5.54 18.57
CA ARG A 115 0.39 4.37 18.02
C ARG A 115 0.07 3.16 18.87
N ILE A 116 0.02 1.98 18.23
CA ILE A 116 -0.12 0.72 18.96
C ILE A 116 1.00 0.51 19.99
N GLU A 117 2.22 0.98 19.72
CA GLU A 117 3.39 0.85 20.60
C GLU A 117 3.30 1.70 21.88
N ASP A 118 2.52 2.77 21.84
CA ASP A 118 2.29 3.68 22.96
C ASP A 118 1.06 3.28 23.80
N GLN A 119 0.35 2.20 23.41
CA GLN A 119 -0.91 1.84 24.02
C GLN A 119 -0.70 1.04 25.32
N PRO A 120 -1.21 1.50 26.47
CA PRO A 120 -1.07 0.79 27.75
C PRO A 120 -1.92 -0.49 27.85
N GLU A 121 -2.85 -0.70 26.93
CA GLU A 121 -3.75 -1.85 26.88
C GLU A 121 -3.34 -2.83 25.78
N ARG A 122 -3.71 -4.11 25.94
CA ARG A 122 -3.48 -5.10 24.90
C ARG A 122 -4.46 -4.88 23.74
N VAL A 123 -3.92 -4.35 22.65
CA VAL A 123 -4.63 -4.13 21.38
C VAL A 123 -4.06 -5.03 20.31
N GLU A 124 -4.94 -5.62 19.51
CA GLU A 124 -4.58 -6.33 18.30
C GLU A 124 -5.26 -5.68 17.11
N VAL A 125 -4.51 -5.48 16.03
CA VAL A 125 -4.99 -4.78 14.85
C VAL A 125 -4.78 -5.67 13.64
N LEU A 126 -5.88 -5.93 12.94
CA LEU A 126 -5.88 -6.56 11.62
C LEU A 126 -5.95 -5.44 10.58
N GLY A 127 -4.87 -5.25 9.84
CA GLY A 127 -4.71 -4.15 8.89
C GLY A 127 -5.44 -4.37 7.56
N GLU A 128 -5.18 -3.49 6.60
CA GLU A 128 -5.85 -3.51 5.30
C GLU A 128 -5.48 -4.75 4.47
N GLU A 129 -4.24 -5.24 4.56
CA GLU A 129 -3.81 -6.46 3.88
C GLU A 129 -4.68 -7.66 4.27
N GLU A 130 -4.92 -7.82 5.57
CA GLU A 130 -5.78 -8.88 6.11
C GLU A 130 -7.24 -8.73 5.64
N MET A 131 -7.76 -7.50 5.56
CA MET A 131 -9.11 -7.26 5.02
C MET A 131 -9.20 -7.63 3.53
N GLN A 132 -8.14 -7.35 2.76
CA GLN A 132 -8.08 -7.68 1.34
C GLN A 132 -8.00 -9.20 1.12
N GLU A 133 -7.19 -9.90 1.92
CA GLU A 133 -7.09 -11.35 1.91
C GLU A 133 -8.44 -11.99 2.26
N GLU A 134 -9.07 -11.58 3.36
CA GLU A 134 -10.36 -12.13 3.78
C GLU A 134 -11.46 -11.85 2.75
N ASN A 135 -11.48 -10.67 2.13
CA ASN A 135 -12.43 -10.39 1.04
C ASN A 135 -12.26 -11.37 -0.15
N GLY A 136 -11.08 -11.94 -0.36
CA GLY A 136 -10.83 -12.98 -1.36
C GLY A 136 -11.33 -14.36 -0.94
N ILE A 137 -11.29 -14.68 0.37
CA ILE A 137 -11.63 -16.00 0.90
C ILE A 137 -13.10 -16.06 1.35
N LYS A 138 -13.53 -15.14 2.21
CA LYS A 138 -14.87 -15.05 2.81
C LYS A 138 -15.41 -13.61 2.76
N PRO A 139 -15.85 -13.13 1.59
CA PRO A 139 -16.33 -11.75 1.44
C PRO A 139 -17.62 -11.44 2.20
N GLY A 140 -18.34 -12.45 2.72
CA GLY A 140 -19.61 -12.25 3.42
C GLY A 140 -19.47 -11.72 4.84
N ASN A 141 -18.34 -11.94 5.52
CA ASN A 141 -18.17 -11.58 6.93
C ASN A 141 -16.72 -11.49 7.40
N ILE A 142 -16.54 -10.92 8.59
CA ILE A 142 -15.24 -10.81 9.30
C ILE A 142 -15.09 -11.84 10.42
N ALA A 143 -15.94 -12.87 10.49
CA ALA A 143 -15.92 -13.79 11.63
C ALA A 143 -14.69 -14.68 11.64
N SER A 144 -14.15 -15.07 10.48
CA SER A 144 -12.89 -15.85 10.42
C SER A 144 -11.75 -15.04 11.02
N LEU A 145 -11.59 -13.81 10.55
CA LEU A 145 -10.60 -12.86 11.06
C LEU A 145 -10.64 -12.71 12.57
N LEU A 146 -11.83 -12.53 13.14
CA LEU A 146 -12.00 -12.43 14.58
C LEU A 146 -11.77 -13.76 15.31
N GLY A 147 -11.95 -14.91 14.65
CA GLY A 147 -11.70 -16.23 15.21
C GLY A 147 -10.23 -16.65 15.19
N ASP A 148 -9.43 -16.09 14.28
CA ASP A 148 -8.00 -16.38 14.15
C ASP A 148 -7.15 -15.62 15.20
N ILE A 149 -7.74 -14.62 15.84
CA ILE A 149 -7.14 -13.87 16.92
C ILE A 149 -7.02 -14.72 18.20
N ALA A 150 -5.86 -14.65 18.87
CA ALA A 150 -5.64 -15.37 20.13
C ALA A 150 -6.59 -14.92 21.25
N GLY A 151 -7.30 -15.86 21.86
CA GLY A 151 -8.18 -15.57 23.01
C GLY A 151 -9.55 -15.00 22.62
N THR A 152 -9.87 -14.97 21.33
CA THR A 152 -11.24 -14.82 20.85
C THR A 152 -11.79 -16.15 20.35
N GLN A 153 -13.11 -16.31 20.38
CA GLN A 153 -13.79 -17.49 19.84
C GLN A 153 -15.12 -17.07 19.23
N ILE A 154 -15.40 -17.56 18.03
CA ILE A 154 -16.71 -17.41 17.40
C ILE A 154 -17.57 -18.63 17.76
N GLN A 155 -18.67 -18.39 18.45
CA GLN A 155 -19.62 -19.42 18.86
C GLN A 155 -20.95 -19.24 18.10
N PRO A 156 -21.29 -20.11 17.14
CA PRO A 156 -22.61 -20.09 16.52
C PRO A 156 -23.70 -20.26 17.58
N THR A 157 -24.66 -19.33 17.62
CA THR A 157 -25.81 -19.38 18.53
C THR A 157 -27.05 -19.93 17.84
N SER A 158 -27.16 -19.73 16.52
CA SER A 158 -28.27 -20.24 15.71
C SER A 158 -27.81 -20.52 14.27
N PRO A 159 -27.74 -21.80 13.85
CA PRO A 159 -27.37 -22.18 12.49
C PRO A 159 -28.39 -21.73 11.43
N THR A 160 -29.66 -21.58 11.80
CA THR A 160 -30.74 -21.21 10.87
C THR A 160 -30.76 -19.73 10.56
N THR A 161 -30.40 -18.89 11.54
CA THR A 161 -30.34 -17.44 11.36
C THR A 161 -28.93 -16.95 11.03
N GLY A 162 -27.92 -17.83 11.10
CA GLY A 162 -26.53 -17.44 10.93
C GLY A 162 -26.05 -16.49 12.02
N ASN A 163 -26.57 -16.62 13.25
CA ASN A 163 -26.11 -15.82 14.39
C ASN A 163 -24.93 -16.50 15.08
N ALA A 164 -23.95 -15.70 15.49
CA ALA A 164 -22.81 -16.14 16.28
C ALA A 164 -22.40 -15.06 17.29
N ASP A 165 -21.93 -15.53 18.44
CA ASP A 165 -21.35 -14.71 19.49
C ASP A 165 -19.84 -14.66 19.34
N LEU A 166 -19.26 -13.46 19.50
CA LEU A 166 -17.84 -13.30 19.75
C LEU A 166 -17.57 -13.37 21.24
N ARG A 167 -16.84 -14.40 21.66
CA ARG A 167 -16.31 -14.52 23.02
C ARG A 167 -14.90 -13.96 23.06
N ILE A 168 -14.61 -13.16 24.09
CA ILE A 168 -13.27 -12.60 24.34
C ILE A 168 -12.83 -13.07 25.72
N GLN A 169 -11.68 -13.74 25.79
CA GLN A 169 -11.15 -14.34 27.03
C GLN A 169 -12.16 -15.24 27.77
N GLY A 170 -13.00 -15.96 27.02
CA GLY A 170 -14.01 -16.87 27.57
C GLY A 170 -15.31 -16.20 28.04
N LEU A 171 -15.38 -14.87 28.06
CA LEU A 171 -16.61 -14.14 28.36
C LEU A 171 -17.55 -14.14 27.15
N GLN A 172 -18.86 -14.22 27.40
CA GLN A 172 -19.90 -14.27 26.37
C GLN A 172 -20.05 -12.93 25.64
N GLY A 173 -20.67 -12.95 24.45
CA GLY A 173 -20.81 -11.76 23.59
C GLY A 173 -21.57 -10.59 24.22
N GLN A 174 -22.41 -10.82 25.23
CA GLN A 174 -23.05 -9.73 25.99
C GLN A 174 -22.06 -8.86 26.79
N TYR A 175 -20.83 -9.34 27.00
CA TYR A 175 -19.77 -8.63 27.73
C TYR A 175 -18.72 -8.02 26.80
N SER A 176 -18.89 -8.13 25.47
CA SER A 176 -18.06 -7.47 24.47
C SER A 176 -18.86 -6.39 23.75
N GLN A 177 -18.20 -5.31 23.34
CA GLN A 177 -18.82 -4.27 22.51
C GLN A 177 -18.33 -4.38 21.07
N ILE A 178 -19.19 -4.00 20.12
CA ILE A 178 -18.81 -3.85 18.72
C ILE A 178 -19.05 -2.40 18.35
N LEU A 179 -17.99 -1.75 17.90
CA LEU A 179 -17.98 -0.37 17.46
C LEU A 179 -17.73 -0.32 15.96
N ARG A 180 -18.24 0.72 15.32
CA ARG A 180 -17.83 1.14 13.98
C ARG A 180 -17.37 2.57 14.07
N ASP A 181 -16.12 2.82 13.67
CA ASP A 181 -15.48 4.13 13.73
C ASP A 181 -15.61 4.78 15.13
N GLY A 182 -15.48 3.98 16.19
CA GLY A 182 -15.57 4.42 17.59
C GLY A 182 -16.99 4.58 18.17
N LEU A 183 -18.04 4.33 17.37
CA LEU A 183 -19.43 4.41 17.80
C LEU A 183 -20.04 3.01 17.97
N PRO A 184 -20.78 2.72 19.06
CA PRO A 184 -21.42 1.43 19.23
C PRO A 184 -22.38 1.09 18.09
N LEU A 185 -22.15 -0.04 17.43
CA LEU A 185 -23.05 -0.55 16.38
C LEU A 185 -24.37 -1.07 16.95
N TYR A 186 -24.30 -1.63 18.16
CA TYR A 186 -25.45 -2.17 18.88
C TYR A 186 -25.50 -1.53 20.27
N GLY A 187 -26.67 -1.02 20.68
CA GLY A 187 -26.85 -0.33 21.96
C GLY A 187 -26.80 -1.25 23.17
N GLY A 188 -25.64 -1.84 23.49
CA GLY A 188 -25.47 -2.74 24.65
C GLY A 188 -25.88 -4.19 24.39
N PHE A 189 -26.36 -4.53 23.20
CA PHE A 189 -26.75 -5.88 22.78
C PHE A 189 -25.82 -6.40 21.69
N ALA A 190 -24.58 -6.74 22.04
CA ALA A 190 -23.66 -7.40 21.10
C ALA A 190 -23.85 -8.93 21.03
N GLY A 191 -24.57 -9.53 21.99
CA GLY A 191 -24.67 -10.99 22.17
C GLY A 191 -25.68 -11.73 21.27
N SER A 192 -25.89 -11.30 20.02
CA SER A 192 -26.70 -12.13 19.10
C SER A 192 -26.68 -11.71 17.63
N PHE A 193 -26.24 -10.50 17.30
CA PHE A 193 -26.44 -9.94 15.95
C PHE A 193 -25.12 -9.67 15.22
N GLY A 194 -24.96 -10.31 14.05
CA GLY A 194 -24.44 -9.64 12.86
C GLY A 194 -22.92 -9.48 12.70
N ILE A 195 -22.07 -10.09 13.53
CA ILE A 195 -20.63 -10.20 13.16
C ILE A 195 -20.48 -10.92 11.81
N LEU A 196 -21.35 -11.89 11.56
CA LEU A 196 -21.45 -12.66 10.32
C LEU A 196 -22.00 -11.88 9.12
N SER A 197 -22.24 -10.58 9.22
CA SER A 197 -22.79 -9.78 8.10
C SER A 197 -22.05 -8.47 7.84
N VAL A 198 -20.87 -8.25 8.45
CA VAL A 198 -20.01 -7.12 8.06
C VAL A 198 -19.01 -7.60 7.01
N PRO A 199 -19.10 -7.17 5.75
CA PRO A 199 -18.12 -7.52 4.73
C PRO A 199 -16.78 -6.81 5.03
N PRO A 200 -15.62 -7.46 4.81
CA PRO A 200 -14.31 -6.82 4.97
C PRO A 200 -14.03 -5.73 3.93
N LEU A 201 -14.81 -5.68 2.84
CA LEU A 201 -14.56 -4.82 1.68
C LEU A 201 -14.45 -3.32 2.01
N ASP A 202 -15.29 -2.83 2.93
CA ASP A 202 -15.39 -1.42 3.32
C ASP A 202 -14.53 -1.06 4.54
N LEU A 203 -13.86 -2.03 5.13
CA LEU A 203 -13.02 -1.86 6.31
C LEU A 203 -11.57 -1.60 5.92
N ARG A 204 -10.95 -0.63 6.60
CA ARG A 204 -9.50 -0.40 6.56
C ARG A 204 -8.79 -1.34 7.51
N GLN A 205 -9.32 -1.47 8.73
CA GLN A 205 -8.72 -2.31 9.77
C GLN A 205 -9.78 -2.71 10.80
N ILE A 206 -9.49 -3.77 11.55
CA ILE A 206 -10.23 -4.19 12.73
C ILE A 206 -9.31 -4.04 13.93
N GLU A 207 -9.79 -3.37 14.98
CA GLU A 207 -9.06 -3.20 16.23
C GLU A 207 -9.76 -3.99 17.33
N LEU A 208 -9.08 -4.93 17.96
CA LEU A 208 -9.57 -5.69 19.10
C LEU A 208 -8.86 -5.24 20.37
N LEU A 209 -9.63 -4.70 21.30
CA LEU A 209 -9.14 -4.31 22.62
C LEU A 209 -9.59 -5.36 23.63
N LYS A 210 -8.63 -5.95 24.34
CA LYS A 210 -8.90 -7.02 25.31
C LYS A 210 -8.88 -6.46 26.72
N GLY A 211 -9.89 -6.84 27.51
CA GLY A 211 -10.02 -6.41 28.90
C GLY A 211 -11.06 -5.30 29.10
N SER A 212 -11.13 -4.80 30.32
CA SER A 212 -12.21 -3.89 30.74
C SER A 212 -12.04 -2.48 30.18
N ASN A 213 -12.77 -2.20 29.10
CA ASN A 213 -12.86 -0.89 28.45
C ASN A 213 -14.16 -0.12 28.83
N SER A 214 -14.80 -0.51 29.94
CA SER A 214 -16.10 0.02 30.36
C SER A 214 -16.06 1.49 30.78
N THR A 215 -14.89 2.05 31.09
CA THR A 215 -14.71 3.47 31.43
C THR A 215 -15.00 4.39 30.24
N LEU A 216 -14.59 3.98 29.02
CA LEU A 216 -14.77 4.76 27.80
C LEU A 216 -16.02 4.34 27.00
N PHE A 217 -16.41 3.08 27.10
CA PHE A 217 -17.45 2.47 26.26
C PHE A 217 -18.67 1.90 27.00
N GLY A 218 -18.72 2.06 28.33
CA GLY A 218 -19.85 1.64 29.15
C GLY A 218 -19.89 0.14 29.47
N GLY A 219 -20.93 -0.28 30.21
CA GLY A 219 -21.00 -1.60 30.86
C GLY A 219 -21.04 -2.84 29.95
N GLY A 220 -21.08 -2.67 28.62
CA GLY A 220 -20.97 -3.79 27.68
C GLY A 220 -19.52 -4.11 27.28
N ALA A 221 -18.53 -3.29 27.63
CA ALA A 221 -17.12 -3.49 27.26
C ALA A 221 -16.32 -4.09 28.43
N ILE A 222 -16.83 -5.16 29.05
CA ILE A 222 -16.20 -5.81 30.22
C ILE A 222 -15.09 -6.78 29.76
N ALA A 223 -15.39 -7.60 28.75
CA ALA A 223 -14.44 -8.51 28.13
C ALA A 223 -13.49 -7.79 27.17
N GLY A 224 -13.94 -6.67 26.61
CA GLY A 224 -13.25 -5.93 25.57
C GLY A 224 -14.22 -5.35 24.57
N LEU A 225 -13.67 -4.91 23.45
CA LEU A 225 -14.45 -4.43 22.31
C LEU A 225 -13.72 -4.69 21.00
N VAL A 226 -14.49 -4.78 19.93
CA VAL A 226 -14.01 -4.79 18.55
C VAL A 226 -14.43 -3.47 17.91
N ASN A 227 -13.50 -2.73 17.36
CA ASN A 227 -13.76 -1.52 16.60
C ASN A 227 -13.47 -1.75 15.12
N LEU A 228 -14.50 -1.59 14.30
CA LEU A 228 -14.45 -1.73 12.85
C LEU A 228 -14.17 -0.36 12.26
N VAL A 229 -12.99 -0.19 11.67
CA VAL A 229 -12.57 1.10 11.12
C VAL A 229 -12.81 1.10 9.62
N SER A 230 -13.68 1.99 9.16
CA SER A 230 -14.05 2.11 7.75
C SER A 230 -12.92 2.72 6.92
N LYS A 231 -12.86 2.37 5.63
CA LYS A 231 -12.00 3.06 4.65
C LYS A 231 -12.38 4.53 4.53
N THR A 232 -11.37 5.39 4.51
CA THR A 232 -11.55 6.83 4.31
C THR A 232 -11.26 7.20 2.85
N PRO A 233 -12.11 8.01 2.20
CA PRO A 233 -11.89 8.35 0.81
C PRO A 233 -10.65 9.24 0.61
N THR A 234 -9.82 8.88 -0.36
CA THR A 234 -8.64 9.67 -0.76
C THR A 234 -9.05 10.87 -1.61
N LEU A 235 -8.30 11.97 -1.50
CA LEU A 235 -8.59 13.21 -2.22
C LEU A 235 -8.39 13.04 -3.73
N GLY A 236 -9.41 13.35 -4.53
CA GLY A 236 -9.29 13.42 -5.99
C GLY A 236 -9.24 12.07 -6.73
N THR A 237 -9.21 10.95 -6.03
CA THR A 237 -9.25 9.60 -6.62
C THR A 237 -10.54 8.89 -6.20
N PRO A 238 -11.52 8.71 -7.12
CA PRO A 238 -12.65 7.85 -6.83
C PRO A 238 -12.18 6.41 -6.71
N GLN A 239 -12.61 5.72 -5.67
CA GLN A 239 -12.37 4.31 -5.43
C GLN A 239 -13.68 3.55 -5.63
N PHE A 240 -13.63 2.47 -6.41
CA PHE A 240 -14.75 1.56 -6.59
C PHE A 240 -14.22 0.13 -6.58
N THR A 241 -14.80 -0.69 -5.71
CA THR A 241 -14.48 -2.11 -5.62
C THR A 241 -15.77 -2.90 -5.57
N ALA A 242 -15.85 -3.97 -6.34
CA ALA A 242 -16.97 -4.90 -6.30
C ALA A 242 -16.44 -6.32 -6.15
N THR A 243 -17.06 -7.09 -5.26
CA THR A 243 -16.73 -8.50 -5.04
C THR A 243 -17.96 -9.34 -5.36
N LEU A 244 -17.79 -10.33 -6.23
CA LEU A 244 -18.77 -11.38 -6.49
C LEU A 244 -18.14 -12.72 -6.13
N ASN A 245 -18.77 -13.45 -5.20
CA ASN A 245 -18.32 -14.78 -4.79
C ASN A 245 -19.48 -15.77 -4.87
N GLN A 246 -19.15 -17.00 -5.27
CA GLN A 246 -20.08 -18.11 -5.26
C GLN A 246 -19.36 -19.35 -4.72
N THR A 247 -19.90 -19.94 -3.65
CA THR A 247 -19.29 -21.11 -3.02
C THR A 247 -19.89 -22.42 -3.51
N THR A 248 -19.20 -23.54 -3.25
CA THR A 248 -19.71 -24.90 -3.53
C THR A 248 -20.95 -25.26 -2.71
N LEU A 249 -21.18 -24.56 -1.59
CA LEU A 249 -22.37 -24.68 -0.76
C LEU A 249 -23.54 -23.80 -1.27
N ARG A 250 -23.41 -23.21 -2.47
CA ARG A 250 -24.39 -22.31 -3.10
C ARG A 250 -24.60 -21.00 -2.34
N GLU A 251 -23.66 -20.60 -1.50
CA GLU A 251 -23.62 -19.23 -1.00
C GLU A 251 -23.26 -18.29 -2.17
N THR A 252 -23.89 -17.12 -2.22
CA THR A 252 -23.59 -16.08 -3.21
C THR A 252 -23.45 -14.75 -2.49
N ASN A 253 -22.29 -14.12 -2.62
CA ASN A 253 -22.00 -12.82 -2.01
C ASN A 253 -21.79 -11.78 -3.11
N LEU A 254 -22.47 -10.64 -2.97
CA LEU A 254 -22.30 -9.47 -3.83
C LEU A 254 -22.04 -8.26 -2.94
N ASN A 255 -20.81 -7.76 -2.97
CA ASN A 255 -20.41 -6.58 -2.22
C ASN A 255 -19.98 -5.46 -3.18
N GLY A 256 -20.28 -4.21 -2.82
CA GLY A 256 -19.83 -3.04 -3.54
C GLY A 256 -19.40 -1.95 -2.56
N PHE A 257 -18.24 -1.36 -2.82
CA PHE A 257 -17.70 -0.23 -2.09
C PHE A 257 -17.39 0.89 -3.07
N ALA A 258 -17.83 2.10 -2.74
CA ALA A 258 -17.56 3.30 -3.52
C ALA A 258 -17.20 4.43 -2.57
N ALA A 259 -16.09 5.12 -2.83
CA ALA A 259 -15.63 6.23 -2.03
C ALA A 259 -15.03 7.33 -2.91
N GLN A 260 -15.40 8.58 -2.66
CA GLN A 260 -14.84 9.72 -3.36
C GLN A 260 -14.80 10.92 -2.40
N ARG A 261 -13.65 11.61 -2.33
CA ARG A 261 -13.55 12.91 -1.68
C ARG A 261 -13.31 13.98 -2.73
N GLY A 262 -14.30 14.87 -2.88
CA GLY A 262 -14.20 16.02 -3.76
C GLY A 262 -13.10 16.98 -3.33
N LEU A 263 -12.46 17.63 -4.30
CA LEU A 263 -11.62 18.79 -4.05
C LEU A 263 -12.55 19.92 -3.62
N VAL A 264 -12.52 20.27 -2.33
CA VAL A 264 -13.15 21.52 -1.88
C VAL A 264 -12.24 22.64 -2.39
N GLU A 265 -12.62 23.24 -3.52
CA GLU A 265 -12.07 24.54 -3.89
C GLU A 265 -12.43 25.50 -2.75
N ARG A 266 -11.45 25.85 -1.90
CA ARG A 266 -11.61 26.94 -0.96
C ARG A 266 -11.73 28.22 -1.78
N GLY A 267 -12.98 28.56 -2.11
CA GLY A 267 -13.36 29.85 -2.64
C GLY A 267 -12.88 30.95 -1.71
N ARG A 268 -12.27 31.95 -2.34
CA ARG A 268 -11.82 33.20 -1.73
C ARG A 268 -13.01 33.90 -1.09
N GLU A 269 -12.86 34.29 0.16
CA GLU A 269 -13.49 35.51 0.69
C GLU A 269 -12.41 36.59 0.80
#